data_AF-A0A530ABH9-F1
#
_entry.id   AF-A0A530ABH9-F1
#
_cell.length_a   1.000
_cell.length_b   1.000
_cell.length_c   1.000
_cell.angle_alpha   90.00
_cell.angle_beta   90.00
_cell.angle_gamma   90.00
#
_symmetry.space_group_name_H-M   'P 1'
#
loop_
_entity.id
_entity.type
_entity.pdbx_description
1 polymer ?
#
loop_
_entity_poly.entity_id
_entity_poly.type
_entity_poly.pdbx_seq_one_letter_code
_entity_poly.pdbx_strand_id
1 'polypeptide(L)'
;MTRLKERIIGLIGAAGPIPVSEYMALCLFDPEEGYYTTREPFGAAGDFITAPEISQMFGELVAVWLYQAWQGAGRPLPATFAEIGPGRGTLMKDMLRTWSRLDPALVAGASFAMVETTPRLAEIQKKTLAGQNVALAWHQSLDKLPPQPLF
;
A
#
# COMPACT_ATOMS: atom_id res chain seq x y z
N MET A 1 30.24 5.82 9.56
CA MET A 1 29.62 5.13 8.41
C MET A 1 28.41 4.38 8.95
N THR A 2 27.36 4.17 8.14
CA THR A 2 26.21 3.32 8.55
C THR A 2 26.63 1.85 8.52
N ARG A 3 26.01 0.98 9.33
CA ARG A 3 26.34 -0.47 9.31
C ARG A 3 25.93 -1.09 7.97
N LEU A 4 24.89 -0.55 7.34
CA LEU A 4 24.41 -0.96 6.03
C LEU A 4 25.46 -0.73 4.95
N LYS A 5 26.20 0.38 5.03
CA LYS A 5 27.32 0.63 4.12
C LYS A 5 28.40 -0.45 4.27
N GLU A 6 28.72 -0.84 5.50
CA GLU A 6 29.71 -1.89 5.77
C GLU A 6 29.24 -3.25 5.22
N ARG A 7 27.96 -3.59 5.41
CA ARG A 7 27.36 -4.79 4.82
C ARG A 7 27.41 -4.78 3.29
N ILE A 8 27.05 -3.67 2.64
CA ILE A 8 27.09 -3.54 1.17
C ILE A 8 28.52 -3.69 0.66
N ILE A 9 29.51 -3.06 1.31
CA ILE A 9 30.92 -3.21 0.95
C ILE A 9 31.35 -4.68 1.10
N GLY A 10 30.94 -5.35 2.17
CA GLY A 10 31.21 -6.78 2.39
C GLY A 10 30.61 -7.67 1.31
N LEU A 11 29.35 -7.44 0.93
CA LEU A 11 28.68 -8.16 -0.17
C LEU A 11 29.42 -7.98 -1.49
N ILE A 12 29.80 -6.75 -1.84
CA ILE A 12 30.54 -6.47 -3.08
C ILE A 12 31.92 -7.12 -3.07
N GLY A 13 32.61 -7.09 -1.92
CA GLY A 13 33.91 -7.73 -1.76
C GLY A 13 33.85 -9.26 -1.92
N ALA A 14 32.76 -9.89 -1.49
CA ALA A 14 32.59 -11.35 -1.53
C ALA A 14 32.01 -11.87 -2.86
N ALA A 15 31.04 -11.17 -3.45
CA ALA A 15 30.26 -11.64 -4.60
C ALA A 15 30.51 -10.84 -5.88
N GLY A 16 31.34 -9.79 -5.82
CA GLY A 16 31.57 -8.87 -6.92
C GLY A 16 30.56 -7.72 -6.98
N PRO A 17 30.61 -6.87 -8.02
CA PRO A 17 29.72 -5.73 -8.14
C PRO A 17 28.24 -6.13 -8.11
N ILE A 18 27.44 -5.42 -7.31
CA ILE A 18 25.98 -5.60 -7.27
C ILE A 18 25.30 -4.65 -8.28
N PRO A 19 24.16 -5.04 -8.86
CA PRO A 19 23.37 -4.15 -9.69
C PRO A 19 22.76 -3.01 -8.84
N VAL A 20 22.48 -1.88 -9.49
CA VAL A 20 21.85 -0.71 -8.84
C VAL A 20 20.50 -1.07 -8.20
N SER A 21 19.75 -2.00 -8.80
CA SER A 21 18.48 -2.50 -8.25
C SER A 21 18.65 -3.13 -6.87
N GLU A 22 19.70 -3.94 -6.67
CA GLU A 22 19.98 -4.58 -5.39
C GLU A 22 20.46 -3.57 -4.36
N TYR A 23 21.33 -2.64 -4.76
CA TYR A 23 21.73 -1.53 -3.91
C TYR A 23 20.53 -0.71 -3.42
N MET A 24 19.61 -0.34 -4.33
CA MET A 24 18.40 0.40 -3.97
C MET A 24 17.50 -0.42 -3.04
N ALA A 25 17.31 -1.71 -3.30
CA ALA A 25 16.51 -2.57 -2.43
C ALA A 25 17.07 -2.61 -1.00
N LEU A 26 18.40 -2.74 -0.85
CA LEU A 26 19.08 -2.71 0.44
C LEU A 26 18.89 -1.35 1.13
N CYS A 27 19.12 -0.23 0.44
CA CYS A 27 18.94 1.10 1.03
C CYS A 27 17.49 1.38 1.47
N LEU A 28 16.50 0.85 0.76
CA LEU A 28 15.09 1.13 1.03
C LEU A 28 14.48 0.19 2.07
N PHE A 29 14.81 -1.10 2.01
CA PHE A 29 14.07 -2.17 2.69
C PHE A 29 14.92 -3.03 3.63
N ASP A 30 16.21 -2.71 3.83
CA ASP A 30 17.01 -3.41 4.82
C ASP A 30 16.29 -3.45 6.19
N PRO A 31 16.22 -4.62 6.87
CA PRO A 31 15.47 -4.77 8.11
C PRO A 31 15.93 -3.88 9.26
N GLU A 32 17.21 -3.50 9.29
CA GLU A 32 17.84 -2.78 10.40
C GLU A 32 18.08 -1.30 10.11
N GLU A 33 18.29 -0.93 8.84
CA GLU A 33 18.69 0.42 8.42
C GLU A 33 17.98 0.91 7.16
N GLY A 34 17.08 0.11 6.59
CA GLY A 34 16.29 0.48 5.42
C GLY A 34 15.46 1.73 5.69
N TYR A 35 15.41 2.63 4.71
CA TYR A 35 14.71 3.91 4.81
C TYR A 35 13.22 3.75 5.18
N TYR A 36 12.49 2.88 4.49
CA TYR A 36 11.06 2.65 4.77
C TYR A 36 10.82 1.75 5.98
N THR A 37 11.79 0.90 6.33
CA THR A 37 11.69 0.03 7.49
C THR A 37 11.81 0.82 8.81
N THR A 38 12.79 1.72 8.89
CA THR A 38 13.24 2.30 10.17
C THR A 38 12.78 3.73 10.42
N ARG A 39 12.34 4.47 9.39
CA ARG A 39 11.93 5.88 9.51
C ARG A 39 10.42 6.06 9.40
N GLU A 40 9.90 7.21 9.84
CA GLU A 40 8.56 7.70 9.46
C GLU A 40 8.72 8.74 8.34
N PRO A 41 8.79 8.35 7.05
CA PRO A 41 9.06 9.30 5.99
C PRO A 41 7.83 10.11 5.56
N PHE A 42 6.63 9.71 5.97
CA PHE A 42 5.37 10.25 5.45
C PHE A 42 4.74 11.31 6.36
N GLY A 43 4.14 12.33 5.73
CA GLY A 43 3.27 13.31 6.38
C GLY A 43 3.97 14.62 6.68
N ALA A 44 3.28 15.57 7.32
CA ALA A 44 3.81 16.93 7.55
C ALA A 44 5.08 16.97 8.41
N ALA A 45 5.32 15.95 9.24
CA ALA A 45 6.52 15.79 10.05
C ALA A 45 7.56 14.83 9.44
N GLY A 46 7.26 14.24 8.28
CA GLY A 46 8.14 13.35 7.54
C GLY A 46 8.98 14.08 6.50
N ASP A 47 9.69 13.31 5.67
CA ASP A 47 10.56 13.84 4.62
C ASP A 47 9.74 14.36 3.41
N PHE A 48 8.51 13.87 3.22
CA PHE A 48 7.58 14.34 2.19
C PHE A 48 6.12 14.06 2.56
N ILE A 49 5.22 14.79 1.90
CA ILE A 49 3.76 14.60 2.01
C ILE A 49 3.19 14.11 0.68
N THR A 50 2.27 13.14 0.73
CA THR A 50 1.64 12.53 -0.44
C THR A 50 0.24 13.11 -0.69
N ALA A 51 -0.27 13.02 -1.93
CA ALA A 51 -1.56 13.61 -2.29
C ALA A 51 -2.75 13.19 -1.40
N PRO A 52 -2.91 11.91 -0.98
CA PRO A 52 -3.96 11.52 -0.04
C PRO A 52 -3.85 12.21 1.33
N GLU A 53 -2.64 12.59 1.75
CA GLU A 53 -2.40 13.28 3.03
C GLU A 53 -2.63 14.79 2.92
N ILE A 54 -2.62 15.35 1.70
CA ILE A 54 -2.88 16.78 1.46
C ILE A 54 -4.38 17.07 1.46
N SER A 55 -5.18 16.22 0.79
CA SER A 55 -6.61 16.45 0.66
C SER A 55 -7.39 15.17 0.42
N GLN A 56 -8.47 15.01 1.19
CA GLN A 56 -9.45 13.93 1.02
C GLN A 56 -10.06 13.91 -0.40
N MET A 57 -10.08 15.05 -1.10
CA MET A 57 -10.63 15.15 -2.46
C MET A 57 -9.87 14.22 -3.41
N PHE A 58 -8.58 14.00 -3.19
CA PHE A 58 -7.80 13.07 -4.01
C PHE A 58 -8.38 11.65 -3.89
N GLY A 59 -8.59 11.15 -2.67
CA GLY A 59 -9.16 9.83 -2.46
C GLY A 59 -10.60 9.69 -2.96
N GLU A 60 -11.43 10.73 -2.77
CA GLU A 60 -12.80 10.76 -3.28
C GLU A 60 -12.86 10.66 -4.82
N LEU A 61 -12.00 11.39 -5.53
CA LEU A 61 -11.95 11.35 -6.98
C LEU A 61 -11.43 10.02 -7.53
N VAL A 62 -10.41 9.44 -6.89
CA VAL A 62 -9.92 8.09 -7.23
C VAL A 62 -11.03 7.04 -7.00
N ALA A 63 -11.79 7.15 -5.92
CA ALA A 63 -12.92 6.27 -5.63
C ALA A 63 -13.97 6.31 -6.74
N VAL A 64 -14.37 7.52 -7.16
CA VAL A 64 -15.37 7.70 -8.23
C VAL A 64 -14.86 7.14 -9.56
N TRP A 65 -13.61 7.40 -9.91
CA TRP A 65 -13.00 6.86 -11.13
C TRP A 65 -12.99 5.33 -11.13
N LEU A 66 -12.51 4.70 -10.05
CA LEU A 66 -12.41 3.25 -9.96
C LEU A 66 -13.79 2.58 -9.89
N TYR A 67 -14.75 3.22 -9.22
CA TYR A 67 -16.15 2.78 -9.23
C TYR A 67 -16.74 2.79 -10.64
N GLN A 68 -16.49 3.85 -11.44
CA GLN A 68 -16.93 3.90 -12.82
C GLN A 68 -16.26 2.83 -13.69
N ALA A 69 -14.95 2.59 -13.50
CA ALA A 69 -14.23 1.53 -14.20
C ALA A 69 -14.83 0.14 -13.89
N TRP A 70 -15.09 -0.15 -12.62
CA TRP A 70 -15.76 -1.38 -12.20
C TRP A 70 -17.17 -1.53 -12.78
N GLN A 71 -17.96 -0.44 -12.81
CA GLN A 71 -19.27 -0.45 -13.47
C GLN A 71 -19.17 -0.70 -14.97
N GLY A 72 -18.20 -0.08 -15.64
CA GLY A 72 -17.93 -0.28 -17.07
C GLY A 72 -17.51 -1.73 -17.40
N ALA A 73 -16.91 -2.43 -16.43
CA ALA A 73 -16.60 -3.85 -16.52
C ALA A 73 -17.81 -4.77 -16.25
N GLY A 74 -19.03 -4.23 -16.09
CA GLY A 74 -20.24 -5.01 -15.88
C GLY A 74 -20.56 -5.32 -14.40
N ARG A 75 -19.99 -4.55 -13.46
CA ARG A 75 -20.20 -4.70 -12.01
C ARG A 75 -19.90 -6.12 -11.47
N PRO A 76 -18.75 -6.72 -11.82
CA PRO A 76 -18.45 -8.09 -11.41
C PRO A 76 -18.35 -8.20 -9.88
N LEU A 77 -18.99 -9.23 -9.31
CA LEU A 77 -18.84 -9.67 -7.92
C LEU A 77 -18.80 -11.21 -7.87
N PRO A 78 -17.96 -11.82 -7.00
CA PRO A 78 -17.00 -11.16 -6.11
C PRO A 78 -15.85 -10.52 -6.90
N ALA A 79 -15.25 -9.46 -6.33
CA ALA A 79 -14.12 -8.73 -6.90
C ALA A 79 -13.16 -8.25 -5.81
N THR A 80 -11.88 -8.08 -6.16
CA THR A 80 -10.83 -7.54 -5.28
C THR A 80 -10.51 -6.11 -5.69
N PHE A 81 -10.53 -5.17 -4.75
CA PHE A 81 -9.97 -3.84 -4.91
C PHE A 81 -8.64 -3.77 -4.15
N ALA A 82 -7.52 -3.64 -4.86
CA ALA A 82 -6.19 -3.72 -4.27
C ALA A 82 -5.44 -2.38 -4.32
N GLU A 83 -4.78 -2.03 -3.21
CA GLU A 83 -3.85 -0.90 -3.14
C GLU A 83 -2.43 -1.41 -2.90
N ILE A 84 -1.49 -1.01 -3.76
CA ILE A 84 -0.07 -1.38 -3.65
C ILE A 84 0.68 -0.24 -2.97
N GLY A 85 1.41 -0.56 -1.89
CA GLY A 85 2.11 0.42 -1.08
C GLY A 85 1.18 1.48 -0.47
N PRO A 86 0.21 1.10 0.38
CA PRO A 86 -0.86 2.01 0.82
C PRO A 86 -0.42 3.14 1.77
N GLY A 87 0.87 3.18 2.13
CA GLY A 87 1.41 4.10 3.12
C GLY A 87 0.66 3.96 4.45
N ARG A 88 -0.07 5.00 4.85
CA ARG A 88 -0.83 5.04 6.11
C ARG A 88 -2.26 4.47 5.99
N GLY A 89 -2.68 4.07 4.78
CA GLY A 89 -4.03 3.59 4.47
C GLY A 89 -5.07 4.69 4.23
N THR A 90 -4.62 5.94 4.09
CA THR A 90 -5.48 7.13 3.96
C THR A 90 -6.29 7.10 2.65
N LEU A 91 -5.66 6.68 1.55
CA LEU A 91 -6.34 6.58 0.26
C LEU A 91 -7.48 5.55 0.30
N MET A 92 -7.20 4.30 0.69
CA MET A 92 -8.25 3.28 0.89
C MET A 92 -9.35 3.76 1.84
N LYS A 93 -9.01 4.47 2.93
CA LYS A 93 -10.01 4.99 3.87
C LYS A 93 -10.98 5.96 3.21
N ASP A 94 -10.47 6.89 2.42
CA ASP A 94 -11.32 7.85 1.68
C ASP A 94 -12.13 7.16 0.58
N MET A 95 -11.54 6.16 -0.09
CA MET A 95 -12.23 5.36 -1.09
C MET A 95 -13.39 4.57 -0.49
N LEU A 96 -13.15 3.82 0.60
CA LEU A 96 -14.19 3.08 1.32
C LEU A 96 -15.32 4.00 1.83
N ARG A 97 -14.97 5.17 2.39
CA ARG A 97 -15.95 6.17 2.83
C ARG A 97 -16.84 6.64 1.67
N THR A 98 -16.24 6.85 0.50
CA THR A 98 -16.95 7.31 -0.70
C THR A 98 -17.83 6.21 -1.27
N TRP A 99 -17.30 5.00 -1.46
CA TRP A 99 -18.05 3.86 -1.97
C TRP A 99 -19.20 3.44 -1.06
N SER A 100 -19.01 3.52 0.27
CA SER A 100 -20.10 3.25 1.22
C SER A 100 -21.30 4.19 1.07
N ARG A 101 -21.11 5.37 0.47
CA ARG A 101 -22.19 6.32 0.16
C ARG A 101 -22.75 6.13 -1.24
N LEU A 102 -21.91 5.74 -2.19
CA LEU A 102 -22.30 5.56 -3.60
C LEU A 102 -23.04 4.24 -3.83
N ASP A 103 -22.50 3.15 -3.29
CA ASP A 103 -23.01 1.79 -3.46
C ASP A 103 -22.59 0.90 -2.26
N PRO A 104 -23.43 0.83 -1.20
CA PRO A 104 -23.17 -0.05 -0.07
C PRO A 104 -23.07 -1.54 -0.45
N ALA A 105 -23.70 -1.97 -1.55
CA ALA A 105 -23.66 -3.37 -1.98
C ALA A 105 -22.30 -3.74 -2.56
N LEU A 106 -21.62 -2.81 -3.24
CA LEU A 106 -20.22 -2.99 -3.65
C LEU A 106 -19.34 -3.30 -2.44
N VAL A 107 -19.43 -2.46 -1.41
CA VAL A 107 -18.60 -2.59 -0.20
C VAL A 107 -18.89 -3.89 0.56
N ALA A 108 -20.14 -4.34 0.56
CA ALA A 108 -20.53 -5.61 1.17
C ALA A 108 -20.14 -6.86 0.35
N GLY A 109 -20.09 -6.74 -0.98
CA GLY A 109 -19.84 -7.87 -1.90
C GLY A 109 -18.40 -8.01 -2.37
N ALA A 110 -17.56 -6.98 -2.20
CA ALA A 110 -16.17 -6.97 -2.62
C ALA A 110 -15.20 -7.31 -1.47
N SER A 111 -13.97 -7.64 -1.84
CA SER A 111 -12.83 -7.75 -0.93
C SER A 111 -11.84 -6.62 -1.20
N PHE A 112 -11.20 -6.11 -0.16
CA PHE A 112 -10.23 -5.02 -0.24
C PHE A 112 -8.86 -5.53 0.21
N ALA A 113 -7.85 -5.36 -0.63
CA ALA A 113 -6.52 -5.93 -0.41
C ALA A 113 -5.46 -4.84 -0.29
N MET A 114 -4.70 -4.88 0.80
CA MET A 114 -3.58 -3.98 1.06
C MET A 114 -2.28 -4.74 0.78
N VAL A 115 -1.55 -4.37 -0.27
CA VAL A 115 -0.28 -5.02 -0.64
C VAL A 115 0.87 -4.22 -0.03
N GLU A 116 1.39 -4.71 1.10
CA GLU A 116 2.35 -4.01 1.95
C GLU A 116 3.43 -4.98 2.46
N THR A 117 4.69 -4.67 2.17
CA THR A 117 5.86 -5.48 2.56
C THR A 117 6.33 -5.18 3.97
N THR A 118 5.95 -4.03 4.54
CA THR A 118 6.48 -3.55 5.82
C THR A 118 5.49 -3.83 6.95
N PRO A 119 5.81 -4.71 7.93
CA PRO A 119 4.88 -5.08 9.01
C PRO A 119 4.38 -3.88 9.82
N ARG A 120 5.25 -2.90 10.07
CA ARG A 120 4.91 -1.68 10.79
C ARG A 120 3.86 -0.83 10.06
N LEU A 121 3.99 -0.65 8.74
CA LEU A 121 2.99 0.08 7.95
C LEU A 121 1.68 -0.68 7.89
N ALA A 122 1.71 -2.01 7.79
CA ALA A 122 0.51 -2.83 7.86
C ALA A 122 -0.25 -2.61 9.20
N GLU A 123 0.46 -2.52 10.34
CA GLU A 123 -0.17 -2.20 11.63
C GLU A 123 -0.76 -0.77 11.69
N ILE A 124 -0.09 0.20 11.08
CA ILE A 124 -0.63 1.56 10.95
C ILE A 124 -1.92 1.55 10.12
N GLN A 125 -1.91 0.87 8.97
CA GLN A 125 -3.07 0.73 8.08
C GLN A 125 -4.25 0.05 8.79
N LYS A 126 -4.01 -1.04 9.53
CA LYS A 126 -5.03 -1.72 10.34
C LYS A 126 -5.69 -0.79 11.34
N LYS A 127 -4.92 0.10 11.99
CA LYS A 127 -5.45 1.13 12.89
C LYS A 127 -6.24 2.20 12.13
N THR A 128 -5.72 2.69 11.02
CA THR A 128 -6.37 3.71 10.18
C THR A 128 -7.73 3.24 9.65
N LEU A 129 -7.81 1.97 9.27
CA LEU A 129 -8.98 1.30 8.70
C LEU A 129 -9.82 0.55 9.74
N ALA A 130 -9.48 0.65 11.03
CA ALA A 130 -10.27 0.08 12.10
C ALA A 130 -11.70 0.65 12.07
N GLY A 131 -12.70 -0.23 12.23
CA GLY A 131 -14.11 0.14 12.22
C GLY A 131 -14.76 0.20 10.83
N GLN A 132 -14.01 -0.03 9.74
CA GLN A 132 -14.61 -0.30 8.44
C GLN A 132 -15.23 -1.71 8.46
N ASN A 133 -16.55 -1.82 8.28
CA ASN A 133 -17.25 -3.11 8.25
C ASN A 133 -17.17 -3.75 6.85
N VAL A 134 -15.96 -4.06 6.41
CA VAL A 134 -15.65 -4.53 5.05
C VAL A 134 -14.61 -5.66 5.09
N ALA A 135 -14.56 -6.49 4.05
CA ALA A 135 -13.59 -7.58 3.96
C ALA A 135 -12.19 -7.05 3.58
N LEU A 136 -11.39 -6.64 4.58
CA LEU A 136 -10.00 -6.19 4.41
C LEU A 136 -8.99 -7.30 4.66
N ALA A 137 -7.99 -7.42 3.78
CA ALA A 137 -6.87 -8.34 3.93
C ALA A 137 -5.53 -7.66 3.58
N TRP A 138 -4.45 -8.10 4.23
CA TRP A 138 -3.09 -7.61 3.98
C TRP A 138 -2.24 -8.73 3.36
N HIS A 139 -1.53 -8.39 2.29
CA HIS A 139 -0.73 -9.32 1.51
C HIS A 139 0.69 -8.77 1.35
N GLN A 140 1.68 -9.65 1.43
CA GLN A 140 3.09 -9.27 1.21
C GLN A 140 3.43 -9.12 -0.29
N SER A 141 2.60 -9.67 -1.17
CA SER A 141 2.84 -9.71 -2.61
C SER A 141 1.55 -9.94 -3.40
N LEU A 142 1.58 -9.57 -4.68
CA LEU A 142 0.43 -9.68 -5.59
C LEU A 142 0.00 -11.13 -5.88
N ASP A 143 0.92 -12.10 -5.85
CA ASP A 143 0.62 -13.51 -6.09
C ASP A 143 -0.25 -14.15 -4.98
N LYS A 144 -0.44 -13.46 -3.86
CA LYS A 144 -1.31 -13.91 -2.75
C LYS A 144 -2.73 -13.39 -2.85
N LEU A 145 -3.05 -12.59 -3.86
CA LEU A 145 -4.41 -12.10 -4.07
C LEU A 145 -5.34 -13.23 -4.55
N PRO A 146 -6.62 -13.21 -4.16
CA PRO A 146 -7.57 -14.23 -4.60
C PRO A 146 -7.77 -14.15 -6.13
N PRO A 147 -7.98 -15.30 -6.81
CA PRO A 147 -8.12 -15.36 -8.27
C PRO A 147 -9.53 -14.93 -8.72
N GLN A 148 -9.85 -13.67 -8.50
CA GLN A 148 -11.12 -13.03 -8.88
C GLN A 148 -10.82 -11.70 -9.63
N PRO A 149 -11.81 -11.07 -10.30
CA PRO A 149 -11.61 -9.79 -10.96
C PRO A 149 -10.91 -8.78 -10.05
N LEU A 150 -9.78 -8.24 -10.51
CA LEU A 150 -8.91 -7.33 -9.77
C LEU A 150 -9.11 -5.90 -10.28
N PHE A 151 -9.30 -4.98 -9.35
CA PHE A 151 -9.49 -3.55 -9.53
C PHE A 151 -8.55 -2.76 -8.64
#